data_AF-A0A6B3EHG3-F1
#
_entry.id   AF-A0A6B3EHG3-F1
#
_cell.length_a   1.000
_cell.length_b   1.000
_cell.length_c   1.000
_cell.angle_alpha   90.00
_cell.angle_beta   90.00
_cell.angle_gamma   90.00
#
_symmetry.space_group_name_H-M   'P 1'
#
loop_
_entity.id
_entity.type
_entity.pdbx_description
1 polymer ?
#
loop_
_entity_poly.entity_id
_entity_poly.type
_entity_poly.pdbx_seq_one_letter_code
_entity_poly.pdbx_strand_id
1 'polypeptide(L)' 'VWGARSPANEASAATMNKAGMVEEGRIREHIQKAGQWRDSIVHAILDREWAGKQEVAGK' A
#
# COMPACT_ATOMS: atom_id res chain seq x y z
N VAL A 1 8.92 -0.17 -5.35
CA VAL A 1 8.53 -1.27 -4.42
C VAL A 1 7.03 -1.27 -4.28
N TRP A 2 6.40 -2.42 -4.05
CA TRP A 2 4.95 -2.52 -3.89
C TRP A 2 4.56 -3.47 -2.75
N GLY A 3 3.34 -3.32 -2.26
CA GLY A 3 2.72 -4.20 -1.28
C GLY A 3 1.19 -4.16 -1.42
N ALA A 4 0.51 -5.13 -0.80
CA ALA A 4 -0.94 -5.19 -0.83
C ALA A 4 -1.52 -5.44 0.56
N ARG A 5 -2.66 -4.80 0.86
CA ARG A 5 -3.38 -4.91 2.13
C ARG A 5 -4.83 -5.33 1.92
N SER A 6 -5.48 -5.81 2.98
CA SER A 6 -6.94 -5.92 2.99
C SER A 6 -7.58 -4.52 2.89
N PRO A 7 -8.69 -4.33 2.15
CA PRO A 7 -9.47 -3.11 2.18
C PRO A 7 -9.84 -2.67 3.60
N ALA A 8 -10.17 -3.63 4.47
CA ALA A 8 -10.57 -3.38 5.86
C ALA A 8 -9.39 -3.08 6.81
N ASN A 9 -8.13 -3.18 6.36
CA ASN A 9 -6.96 -2.90 7.20
C ASN A 9 -6.53 -1.43 7.03
N GLU A 10 -7.26 -0.53 7.67
CA GLU A 10 -7.02 0.92 7.62
C GLU A 10 -5.70 1.32 8.28
N ALA A 11 -5.27 0.62 9.33
CA ALA A 11 -3.98 0.87 9.99
C ALA A 11 -2.81 0.64 9.02
N SER A 12 -2.87 -0.42 8.21
CA SER A 12 -1.90 -0.65 7.14
C SER A 12 -1.99 0.42 6.05
N ALA A 13 -3.19 0.90 5.72
CA ALA A 13 -3.38 1.99 4.75
C ALA A 13 -2.67 3.27 5.21
N ALA A 14 -2.92 3.68 6.46
CA ALA A 14 -2.27 4.83 7.08
C ALA A 14 -0.74 4.70 7.10
N THR A 15 -0.24 3.49 7.39
CA THR A 15 1.21 3.21 7.38
C THR A 15 1.81 3.34 5.98
N MET A 16 1.17 2.75 4.96
CA MET A 16 1.63 2.83 3.57
C MET A 16 1.57 4.27 3.04
N ASN A 17 0.51 5.01 3.36
CA ASN A 17 0.38 6.43 3.00
C ASN A 17 1.46 7.28 3.68
N LYS A 18 1.73 7.06 4.98
CA LYS A 18 2.80 7.76 5.70
C LYS A 18 4.19 7.43 5.14
N ALA A 19 4.38 6.22 4.63
CA ALA A 19 5.60 5.83 3.93
C ALA A 19 5.75 6.53 2.56
N GLY A 20 4.70 7.18 2.05
CA GLY A 20 4.68 7.86 0.76
C GLY A 20 4.24 6.98 -0.41
N MET A 21 3.66 5.81 -0.12
CA MET A 21 3.12 4.93 -1.15
C MET A 21 1.74 5.42 -1.62
N VAL A 22 1.41 5.14 -2.88
CA VAL A 22 0.14 5.53 -3.54
C VAL A 22 -0.69 4.27 -3.84
N GLU A 23 -2.01 4.37 -3.70
CA GLU A 23 -2.94 3.31 -4.14
C GLU A 23 -3.01 3.23 -5.66
N GLU A 24 -2.64 2.09 -6.23
CA GLU A 24 -2.57 1.90 -7.69
C GLU A 24 -3.64 0.94 -8.22
N GLY A 25 -4.31 0.18 -7.35
CA GLY A 25 -5.38 -0.71 -7.81
C GLY A 25 -5.94 -1.67 -6.77
N ARG A 26 -6.92 -2.46 -7.22
CA ARG A 26 -7.62 -3.47 -6.42
C ARG A 26 -7.61 -4.81 -7.14
N ILE A 27 -7.06 -5.82 -6.48
CA ILE A 27 -7.16 -7.21 -6.90
C ILE A 27 -8.42 -7.80 -6.26
N ARG A 28 -9.39 -8.18 -7.09
CA ARG A 28 -10.64 -8.81 -6.64
C ARG A 28 -10.40 -10.27 -6.29
N GLU A 29 -11.00 -10.73 -5.20
CA GLU A 29 -10.92 -12.11 -4.71
C GLU A 29 -9.46 -12.63 -4.60
N HIS A 30 -8.56 -11.77 -4.16
CA HIS A 30 -7.12 -12.06 -4.14
C HIS A 30 -6.73 -13.17 -3.16
N ILE A 31 -7.32 -13.14 -1.94
CA ILE A 31 -6.93 -14.05 -0.86
C ILE A 31 -8.16 -14.80 -0.37
N GLN A 32 -8.09 -16.13 -0.38
CA GLN A 32 -9.04 -16.99 0.32
C GLN A 32 -8.49 -17.32 1.70
N LYS A 33 -9.27 -17.03 2.75
CA LYS A 33 -8.95 -17.44 4.13
C LYS A 33 -10.23 -17.78 4.86
N ALA A 34 -10.24 -18.89 5.59
CA ALA A 34 -11.39 -19.35 6.37
C ALA A 34 -12.70 -19.41 5.55
N GLY A 35 -12.63 -19.89 4.30
CA GLY A 35 -13.78 -20.02 3.42
C GLY A 35 -14.31 -18.69 2.85
N GLN A 36 -13.65 -17.57 3.12
CA GLN A 36 -14.04 -16.26 2.62
C GLN A 36 -12.98 -15.71 1.67
N TRP A 37 -13.43 -15.24 0.51
CA TRP A 37 -12.60 -14.46 -0.39
C TRP A 37 -12.56 -13.01 0.08
N ARG A 38 -11.37 -12.39 -0.02
CA ARG A 38 -11.23 -10.96 0.13
C ARG A 38 -10.37 -10.36 -0.96
N ASP A 39 -10.67 -9.11 -1.22
CA ASP A 39 -9.89 -8.28 -2.12
C ASP A 39 -8.58 -7.83 -1.46
N SER A 40 -7.70 -7.25 -2.27
CA SER A 40 -6.53 -6.53 -1.79
C SER A 40 -6.34 -5.22 -2.53
N ILE A 41 -5.93 -4.18 -1.81
CA ILE A 41 -5.55 -2.88 -2.37
C ILE A 41 -4.04 -2.85 -2.52
N VAL A 42 -3.57 -2.57 -3.73
CA VAL A 42 -2.15 -2.44 -4.08
C VAL A 42 -1.69 -1.03 -3.80
N HIS A 43 -0.58 -0.91 -3.09
CA HIS A 43 0.15 0.35 -2.92
C HIS A 43 1.55 0.20 -3.49
N ALA A 44 2.07 1.23 -4.12
CA ALA A 44 3.45 1.27 -4.59
C ALA A 44 4.11 2.61 -4.34
N ILE A 45 5.43 2.61 -4.37
CA ILE A 45 6.26 3.81 -4.43
C ILE A 45 7.41 3.57 -5.40
N LEU A 46 7.67 4.56 -6.25
CA LEU A 46 8.79 4.58 -7.17
C LEU A 46 10.06 5.06 -6.46
N ASP A 47 11.21 4.68 -7.00
CA ASP A 47 12.51 5.06 -6.45
C ASP A 47 12.69 6.59 -6.32
N ARG A 48 12.34 7.34 -7.36
CA ARG A 48 12.40 8.81 -7.36
C ARG A 48 11.48 9.47 -6.32
N GLU A 49 10.33 8.87 -6.03
CA GLU A 49 9.36 9.40 -5.04
C GLU A 49 9.89 9.19 -3.64
N TRP A 50 10.48 8.01 -3.40
CA TRP A 50 11.19 7.74 -2.16
C TRP A 50 12.37 8.71 -1.97
N ALA A 51 13.23 8.87 -2.97
CA ALA A 51 14.37 9.79 -2.90
C ALA A 51 13.93 11.24 -2.58
N GLY A 52 12.90 11.75 -3.26
CA GLY A 52 12.36 13.08 -3.00
C GLY A 52 11.80 13.25 -1.58
N LYS A 53 11.18 12.20 -1.03
CA LYS A 53 10.69 12.21 0.35
C LYS A 53 11.84 12.29 1.38
N GLN A 54 12.96 11.62 1.10
CA GLN A 54 14.12 11.66 1.98
C GLN A 54 14.79 13.05 1.98
N GLU A 55 14.79 13.74 0.84
CA GLU A 55 15.30 15.12 0.76
C GLU A 55 14.44 16.09 1.58
N VAL A 56 13.12 15.96 1.54
CA VAL A 56 12.21 16.79 2.34
C VAL A 56 12.34 16.48 3.82
N ALA A 57 12.49 15.21 4.21
CA ALA A 57 12.61 14.81 5.61
C ALA A 57 13.97 15.15 6.26
N GLY A 58 15.00 15.41 5.45
CA GLY A 58 16.34 15.82 5.91
C GLY A 58 16.50 17.34 6.08
N LYS A 59 15.48 18.13 5.76
CA LYS A 59 15.39 19.57 6.02
C LYS A 59 14.47 19.83 7.21
#